data_AF-A0A9D8RCY1-F1
#
_entry.id   AF-A0A9D8RCY1-F1
#
_cell.length_a   1.000
_cell.length_b   1.000
_cell.length_c   1.000
_cell.angle_alpha   90.00
_cell.angle_beta   90.00
_cell.angle_gamma   90.00
#
_symmetry.space_group_name_H-M   'P 1'
#
loop_
_entity.id
_entity.type
_entity.pdbx_description
1 polymer ?
#
loop_
_entity_poly.entity_id
_entity_poly.type
_entity_poly.pdbx_seq_one_letter_code
_entity_poly.pdbx_strand_id
1 'polypeptide(L)' 'MEIRKYEFQKHGDDRGMLVALEEGKDIPFVIKRVYYIYDTLTGVRRGFHAHKN' A
#
# COMPACT_ATOMS: atom_id res chain seq x y z
N MET A 1 2.75 -18.75 7.43
CA MET A 1 2.86 -17.35 6.98
C MET A 1 1.44 -16.84 6.77
N GLU A 2 0.99 -15.88 7.57
CA GLU A 2 -0.36 -15.32 7.48
C GLU A 2 -0.32 -14.04 6.65
N ILE A 3 -1.03 -14.01 5.53
CA ILE A 3 -1.19 -12.82 4.70
C ILE A 3 -2.55 -12.22 5.01
N ARG A 4 -2.58 -10.94 5.37
CA ARG A 4 -3.82 -10.18 5.60
C ARG A 4 -4.07 -9.21 4.46
N LYS A 5 -5.31 -9.19 3.96
CA LYS A 5 -5.80 -8.19 3.01
C LYS A 5 -6.60 -7.15 3.78
N TYR A 6 -6.44 -5.88 3.43
CA TYR A 6 -7.16 -4.76 4.03
C TYR A 6 -8.03 -4.11 2.96
N GLU A 7 -9.25 -3.75 3.33
CA GLU A 7 -10.12 -2.90 2.53
C GLU A 7 -10.16 -1.51 3.14
N PHE A 8 -9.94 -0.48 2.33
CA PHE A 8 -9.88 0.90 2.78
C PHE A 8 -11.15 1.65 2.42
N GLN A 9 -11.54 2.57 3.29
CA GLN A 9 -12.69 3.44 3.08
C GLN A 9 -12.45 4.33 1.85
N LYS A 10 -13.40 4.31 0.91
CA LYS A 10 -13.38 5.13 -0.30
C LYS A 10 -14.36 6.27 -0.13
N HIS A 11 -13.91 7.47 -0.43
CA HIS A 11 -14.72 8.68 -0.51
C HIS A 11 -14.80 9.09 -1.98
N GLY A 12 -16.01 9.18 -2.52
CA GLY A 12 -16.21 9.47 -3.94
C GLY A 12 -17.30 10.52 -4.15
N ASP A 13 -17.04 11.42 -5.08
CA ASP A 13 -18.01 12.39 -5.59
C ASP A 13 -17.76 12.70 -7.07
N ASP A 14 -18.43 13.72 -7.60
CA ASP A 14 -18.34 14.15 -9.00
C ASP A 14 -16.93 14.57 -9.44
N ARG A 15 -16.02 14.85 -8.49
CA ARG A 15 -14.62 15.24 -8.76
C ARG A 15 -13.69 14.04 -8.86
N GLY A 16 -14.10 12.88 -8.35
CA GLY A 16 -13.32 11.65 -8.37
C GLY A 16 -13.33 10.88 -7.05
N MET A 17 -12.26 10.13 -6.81
CA MET A 17 -12.14 9.21 -5.68
C MET A 17 -10.95 9.55 -4.79
N LEU A 18 -11.12 9.38 -3.49
CA LEU A 18 -10.10 9.58 -2.46
C LEU A 18 -10.14 8.45 -1.44
N VAL A 19 -8.96 8.03 -0.99
CA VAL A 19 -8.77 7.14 0.17
C VAL A 19 -7.80 7.83 1.12
N ALA A 20 -8.15 7.93 2.39
CA ALA A 20 -7.25 8.35 3.46
C ALA A 20 -6.69 7.11 4.17
N LEU A 21 -5.41 7.16 4.56
CA LEU A 21 -4.75 6.11 5.33
C LEU A 21 -4.11 6.71 6.58
N GLU A 22 -4.57 6.29 7.74
CA GLU A 22 -4.11 6.74 9.05
C GLU A 22 -3.40 5.59 9.80
N GLU A 23 -2.18 5.82 10.27
CA GLU A 23 -1.44 4.84 11.06
C GLU A 23 -2.14 4.52 12.39
N GLY A 24 -2.09 3.27 12.82
CA GLY A 24 -2.75 2.81 14.04
C GLY A 24 -4.28 2.69 13.93
N LYS A 25 -4.89 3.14 12.82
CA LYS A 25 -6.31 2.99 12.54
C LYS A 25 -6.56 2.08 11.33
N ASP A 26 -6.09 2.48 10.16
CA ASP A 26 -6.30 1.72 8.91
C ASP A 26 -5.24 0.64 8.71
N ILE A 27 -4.06 0.83 9.30
CA ILE A 27 -2.94 -0.11 9.28
C ILE A 27 -2.29 -0.25 10.67
N PRO A 28 -1.83 -1.44 11.07
CA PRO A 28 -1.39 -1.71 12.45
C PRO A 28 0.05 -1.31 12.73
N PHE A 29 0.61 -0.34 11.98
CA PHE A 29 2.00 0.10 12.10
C PHE A 29 2.15 1.58 11.77
N VAL A 30 3.24 2.16 12.25
CA VAL A 30 3.63 3.57 12.01
C VAL A 30 4.17 3.72 10.59
N ILE A 31 3.66 4.71 9.85
CA ILE A 31 4.13 5.07 8.52
C ILE A 31 5.43 5.88 8.66
N LYS A 32 6.56 5.20 8.51
CA LYS A 32 7.88 5.84 8.53
C LYS A 32 8.41 6.20 7.15
N ARG A 33 7.88 5.57 6.09
CA ARG A 33 8.36 5.73 4.72
C ARG A 33 7.29 5.35 3.71
N VAL A 34 7.16 6.15 2.67
CA VAL A 34 6.36 5.85 1.48
C VAL A 34 7.29 5.82 0.29
N TYR A 35 7.15 4.79 -0.54
CA TYR A 35 7.82 4.71 -1.84
C TYR A 35 6.87 4.05 -2.82
N TYR A 36 7.01 4.40 -4.09
CA TYR A 36 6.23 3.86 -5.18
C TYR A 36 7.17 3.52 -6.32
N ILE A 37 6.73 2.59 -7.16
CA ILE A 37 7.43 2.24 -8.37
C ILE A 37 6.48 2.52 -9.51
N TYR A 38 7.00 3.17 -10.55
CA TYR A 38 6.28 3.49 -11.75
C TYR A 38 7.11 3.09 -12.97
N ASP A 39 6.45 3.01 -14.13
CA ASP A 39 7.06 2.78 -15.45
C ASP A 39 7.98 1.54 -15.54
N THR A 40 7.52 0.41 -15.00
CA THR A 40 8.24 -0.86 -15.12
C THR A 40 8.06 -1.50 -16.49
N LEU A 41 9.13 -2.07 -17.03
CA LEU A 41 9.12 -2.75 -18.33
C LEU A 41 8.57 -4.19 -18.23
N THR A 42 7.99 -4.67 -19.34
CA THR A 42 7.51 -6.04 -19.50
C THR A 42 8.61 -7.06 -19.22
N GLY A 43 8.28 -8.10 -18.44
CA GLY A 43 9.21 -9.20 -18.11
C GLY A 43 10.18 -8.92 -16.96
N VAL A 44 10.20 -7.70 -16.40
CA VAL A 44 11.06 -7.36 -15.26
C VAL A 44 10.51 -7.98 -13.96
N ARG A 45 11.38 -8.67 -13.22
CA ARG A 45 11.08 -9.25 -11.89
C ARG A 45 11.80 -8.46 -10.81
N ARG A 46 11.15 -8.26 -9.65
CA ARG A 46 11.66 -7.46 -8.53
C ARG A 46 11.18 -8.03 -7.19
N GLY A 47 11.67 -7.48 -6.08
CA GLY A 47 11.45 -8.05 -4.74
C GLY A 47 12.67 -8.87 -4.36
N PHE A 48 12.64 -10.20 -4.51
CA PHE A 48 13.77 -11.10 -4.21
C PHE A 48 14.54 -10.81 -2.90
N HIS A 49 13.84 -10.28 -1.90
CA HIS A 49 14.39 -9.98 -0.58
C HIS A 49 13.31 -10.25 0.48
N ALA A 50 13.73 -10.48 1.72
CA ALA A 50 12.84 -10.64 2.86
C ALA A 50 13.24 -9.66 3.97
N HIS A 51 12.24 -9.20 4.72
CA HIS A 51 12.46 -8.53 5.99
C HIS A 51 12.43 -9.59 7.09
N LYS A 52 13.39 -9.51 8.02
CA LYS A 52 13.58 -10.52 9.07
C LYS A 52 12.61 -10.35 10.25
N ASN A 53 12.22 -9.10 10.52
CA ASN A 53 11.51 -8.67 11.72
C ASN A 53 10.31 -7.82 11.33
#